data_AF-A0A7J3R1E3-F1
#
_entry.id   AF-A0A7J3R1E3-F1
#
_cell.length_a   1.000
_cell.length_b   1.000
_cell.length_c   1.000
_cell.angle_alpha   90.00
_cell.angle_beta   90.00
_cell.angle_gamma   90.00
#
_symmetry.space_group_name_H-M   'P 1'
#
loop_
_entity.id
_entity.type
_entity.pdbx_description
1 polymer ?
#
loop_
_entity_poly.entity_id
_entity_poly.type
_entity_poly.pdbx_seq_one_letter_code
_entity_poly.pdbx_strand_id
1 'polypeptide(L)'
;MHENLLTETRKLEVRLAEFLEAEEKAVEALRRCASDLKKLSDVEAELHNKETPECVEKVFTARLEAIRSLHDALTEISKAEHEKSHLFESYGALIQVLEEQLPSVLDKQKKLR
;
A
#
# COMPACT_ATOMS: atom_id res chain seq x y z
N MET A 1 -1.12 -23.11 -23.90
CA MET A 1 -0.94 -21.77 -24.50
C MET A 1 -1.96 -20.78 -23.97
N HIS A 2 -3.26 -20.90 -24.30
CA HIS A 2 -4.31 -20.03 -23.75
C HIS A 2 -4.48 -20.21 -22.23
N GLU A 3 -4.34 -21.44 -21.72
CA GLU A 3 -4.44 -21.76 -20.29
C GLU A 3 -3.38 -21.07 -19.43
N ASN A 4 -2.14 -20.89 -19.94
CA ASN A 4 -1.08 -20.21 -19.20
C ASN A 4 -1.37 -18.71 -19.06
N LEU A 5 -1.81 -18.07 -20.16
CA LEU A 5 -2.21 -16.66 -20.12
C LEU A 5 -3.40 -16.44 -19.19
N LEU A 6 -4.40 -17.30 -19.26
CA LEU A 6 -5.58 -17.24 -18.39
C LEU A 6 -5.18 -17.43 -16.91
N THR A 7 -4.24 -18.32 -16.63
CA THR A 7 -3.74 -18.57 -15.27
C THR A 7 -3.01 -17.35 -14.72
N GLU A 8 -2.07 -16.79 -15.47
CA GLU A 8 -1.33 -15.59 -15.01
C GLU A 8 -2.23 -14.36 -14.91
N THR A 9 -3.23 -14.22 -15.80
CA THR A 9 -4.23 -13.14 -15.69
C THR A 9 -5.02 -13.25 -14.38
N ARG A 10 -5.50 -14.45 -14.03
CA ARG A 10 -6.24 -14.66 -12.77
C ARG A 10 -5.39 -14.41 -11.54
N LYS A 11 -4.11 -14.81 -11.56
CA LYS A 11 -3.18 -14.51 -10.46
C LYS A 11 -3.00 -13.00 -10.31
N LEU A 12 -2.83 -12.29 -11.41
CA LEU A 12 -2.70 -10.83 -11.41
C LEU A 12 -3.96 -10.16 -10.85
N GLU A 13 -5.16 -10.63 -11.21
CA GLU A 13 -6.42 -10.12 -10.65
C GLU A 13 -6.47 -10.25 -9.12
N VAL A 14 -6.05 -11.39 -8.58
CA VAL A 14 -5.97 -11.60 -7.13
C VAL A 14 -4.96 -10.66 -6.49
N ARG A 15 -3.74 -10.55 -7.05
CA ARG A 15 -2.71 -9.64 -6.52
C ARG A 15 -3.12 -8.17 -6.57
N LEU A 16 -3.85 -7.77 -7.60
CA LEU A 16 -4.41 -6.42 -7.70
C LEU A 16 -5.41 -6.15 -6.58
N ALA A 17 -6.31 -7.10 -6.30
CA ALA A 17 -7.28 -6.95 -5.22
C ALA A 17 -6.59 -6.87 -3.84
N GLU A 18 -5.61 -7.75 -3.58
CA GLU A 18 -4.82 -7.74 -2.33
C GLU A 18 -4.07 -6.43 -2.15
N PHE A 19 -3.41 -5.93 -3.20
CA PHE A 19 -2.72 -4.65 -3.19
C PHE A 19 -3.67 -3.47 -2.91
N LEU A 20 -4.83 -3.42 -3.57
CA LEU A 20 -5.82 -2.36 -3.36
C LEU A 20 -6.36 -2.35 -1.92
N GLU A 21 -6.63 -3.53 -1.34
CA GLU A 21 -7.07 -3.63 0.05
C GLU A 21 -5.98 -3.15 1.02
N ALA A 22 -4.72 -3.50 0.77
CA ALA A 22 -3.59 -3.05 1.60
C ALA A 22 -3.37 -1.54 1.50
N GLU A 23 -3.45 -0.96 0.31
CA GLU A 23 -3.36 0.48 0.09
C GLU A 23 -4.49 1.25 0.78
N GLU A 24 -5.72 0.74 0.74
CA GLU A 24 -6.85 1.38 1.44
C GLU A 24 -6.60 1.46 2.96
N LYS A 25 -6.13 0.36 3.56
CA LYS A 25 -5.75 0.33 4.98
C LYS A 25 -4.62 1.30 5.30
N ALA A 26 -3.60 1.39 4.43
CA ALA A 26 -2.50 2.34 4.59
C ALA A 26 -2.99 3.79 4.52
N VAL A 27 -3.87 4.13 3.58
CA VAL A 27 -4.49 5.45 3.46
C VAL A 27 -5.30 5.80 4.70
N GLU A 28 -6.11 4.88 5.22
CA GLU A 28 -6.87 5.09 6.45
C GLU A 28 -5.97 5.31 7.68
N ALA A 29 -4.89 4.53 7.80
CA ALA A 29 -3.92 4.70 8.87
C ALA A 29 -3.20 6.06 8.79
N LEU A 30 -2.81 6.49 7.58
CA LEU A 30 -2.22 7.81 7.34
C LEU A 30 -3.18 8.95 7.69
N ARG A 31 -4.47 8.84 7.34
CA ARG A 31 -5.49 9.83 7.72
C ARG A 31 -5.64 9.96 9.23
N ARG A 32 -5.66 8.83 9.95
CA ARG A 32 -5.68 8.82 11.42
C ARG A 32 -4.43 9.47 12.01
N CYS A 33 -3.25 9.09 11.52
CA CYS A 33 -1.98 9.70 11.93
C CYS A 33 -1.99 11.22 11.72
N ALA A 34 -2.44 11.71 10.56
CA ALA A 34 -2.52 13.15 10.28
C ALA A 34 -3.49 13.86 11.25
N SER A 35 -4.63 13.24 11.56
CA SER A 35 -5.57 13.75 12.55
C SER A 35 -4.95 13.85 13.95
N ASP A 36 -4.23 12.82 14.40
CA ASP A 36 -3.64 12.81 15.74
C ASP A 36 -2.44 13.76 15.87
N LEU A 37 -1.65 13.92 14.79
CA LEU A 37 -0.62 14.96 14.71
C LEU A 37 -1.21 16.36 14.78
N LYS A 38 -2.36 16.59 14.13
CA LYS A 38 -3.07 17.87 14.24
C LYS A 38 -3.56 18.11 15.67
N LYS A 39 -4.17 17.11 16.32
CA LYS A 39 -4.57 17.21 17.73
C LYS A 39 -3.38 17.59 18.60
N LEU A 40 -2.25 16.90 18.45
CA LEU A 40 -1.02 17.21 19.19
C LEU A 40 -0.62 18.68 19.01
N SER A 41 -0.62 19.18 17.77
CA SER A 41 -0.32 20.59 17.49
C SER A 41 -1.29 21.54 18.19
N ASP A 42 -2.59 21.22 18.23
CA ASP A 42 -3.60 22.03 18.90
C ASP A 42 -3.37 22.05 20.42
N VAL A 43 -3.04 20.90 21.04
CA VAL A 43 -2.78 20.82 22.48
C VAL A 43 -1.45 21.50 22.86
N GLU A 44 -0.42 21.40 22.02
CA GLU A 44 0.85 22.12 22.24
C GLU A 44 0.66 23.64 22.16
N ALA A 45 -0.22 24.12 21.28
CA ALA A 45 -0.60 25.53 21.24
C ALA A 45 -1.35 25.97 22.51
N GLU A 46 -2.23 25.13 23.06
CA GLU A 46 -2.88 25.40 24.36
C GLU A 46 -1.86 25.51 25.49
N LEU A 47 -0.88 24.60 25.56
CA LEU A 47 0.17 24.60 26.57
C LEU A 47 1.02 25.89 26.49
N HIS A 48 1.37 26.33 25.27
CA HIS A 48 2.15 27.57 25.09
C HIS A 48 1.41 28.82 25.60
N ASN A 49 0.07 28.81 25.54
CA ASN A 49 -0.76 29.90 26.05
C ASN A 49 -1.00 29.80 27.57
N LYS A 50 -1.04 28.58 28.12
CA LYS A 50 -1.29 28.31 29.54
C LYS A 50 -0.50 27.07 30.00
N GLU A 51 0.54 27.31 30.77
CA GLU A 51 1.35 26.25 31.39
C GLU A 51 0.73 25.80 32.72
N THR A 52 -0.28 24.94 32.66
CA THR A 52 -0.81 24.24 33.83
C THR A 52 -0.41 22.75 33.83
N PRO A 53 -0.35 22.09 34.99
CA PRO A 53 -0.09 20.66 35.06
C PRO A 53 -1.05 19.83 34.20
N GLU A 54 -2.33 20.21 34.11
CA GLU A 54 -3.31 19.52 33.26
C GLU A 54 -2.97 19.66 31.76
N CYS A 55 -2.50 20.84 31.33
CA CYS A 55 -2.06 21.04 29.95
C CYS A 55 -0.84 20.18 29.61
N VAL A 56 0.10 20.04 30.54
CA VAL A 56 1.28 19.17 30.37
C VAL A 56 0.86 17.71 30.20
N GLU A 57 -0.06 17.21 31.03
CA GLU A 57 -0.57 15.83 30.95
C GLU A 57 -1.30 15.55 29.62
N LYS A 58 -2.10 16.50 29.14
CA LYS A 58 -2.76 16.40 27.84
C LYS A 58 -1.75 16.32 26.68
N VAL A 59 -0.69 17.14 26.71
CA VAL A 59 0.37 17.10 25.68
C VAL A 59 1.09 15.75 25.70
N PHE A 60 1.43 15.22 26.87
CA PHE A 60 2.05 13.89 26.96
C PHE A 60 1.15 12.79 26.38
N THR A 61 -0.15 12.84 26.67
CA THR A 61 -1.14 11.90 26.13
C THR A 61 -1.24 12.00 24.61
N ALA A 62 -1.45 13.21 24.08
CA ALA A 62 -1.55 13.47 22.65
C ALA A 62 -0.26 13.08 21.90
N ARG A 63 0.91 13.28 22.51
CA ARG A 63 2.21 12.90 21.94
C ARG A 63 2.33 11.38 21.81
N LEU A 64 1.92 10.66 22.85
CA LEU A 64 1.95 9.19 22.84
C LEU A 64 0.96 8.60 21.83
N GLU A 65 -0.24 9.19 21.71
CA GLU A 65 -1.22 8.84 20.68
C GLU A 65 -0.65 9.07 19.27
N ALA A 66 -0.08 10.25 19.00
CA ALA A 66 0.52 10.56 17.70
C ALA A 66 1.67 9.60 17.33
N ILE A 67 2.53 9.23 18.29
CA ILE A 67 3.61 8.26 18.07
C ILE A 67 3.05 6.89 17.70
N ARG A 68 2.00 6.43 18.39
CA ARG A 68 1.33 5.15 18.09
C ARG A 68 0.70 5.18 16.70
N SER A 69 -0.05 6.23 16.38
CA SER A 69 -0.68 6.36 15.06
C SER A 69 0.35 6.46 13.93
N LEU A 70 1.51 7.08 14.18
CA LEU A 70 2.63 7.09 13.22
C LEU A 70 3.22 5.70 13.01
N HIS A 71 3.47 4.96 14.09
CA HIS A 71 3.96 3.59 14.02
C HIS A 71 3.00 2.67 13.24
N ASP A 72 1.70 2.79 13.51
CA ASP A 72 0.68 2.00 12.83
C ASP A 72 0.59 2.36 11.35
N ALA A 73 0.66 3.65 11.00
CA ALA A 73 0.71 4.08 9.60
C ALA A 73 1.93 3.51 8.86
N LEU A 74 3.13 3.56 9.46
CA LEU A 74 4.33 2.97 8.87
C LEU A 74 4.21 1.45 8.69
N THR A 75 3.57 0.78 9.64
CA THR A 75 3.32 -0.67 9.57
C THR A 75 2.41 -1.01 8.40
N GLU A 76 1.30 -0.29 8.21
CA GLU A 76 0.38 -0.53 7.10
C GLU A 76 0.99 -0.17 5.74
N ILE A 77 1.79 0.91 5.67
CA ILE A 77 2.54 1.26 4.45
C ILE A 77 3.50 0.13 4.06
N SER A 78 4.25 -0.42 5.03
CA SER A 78 5.17 -1.52 4.75
C SER A 78 4.45 -2.77 4.22
N LYS A 79 3.22 -3.05 4.68
CA LYS A 79 2.39 -4.13 4.12
C LYS A 79 1.95 -3.83 2.69
N ALA A 80 1.49 -2.61 2.41
CA ALA A 80 1.12 -2.20 1.05
C ALA A 80 2.32 -2.29 0.09
N GLU A 81 3.52 -1.89 0.53
CA GLU A 81 4.76 -2.03 -0.24
C GLU A 81 5.10 -3.50 -0.52
N HIS A 82 4.86 -4.40 0.45
CA HIS A 82 5.05 -5.83 0.25
C HIS A 82 4.12 -6.38 -0.84
N GLU A 83 2.82 -6.05 -0.78
CA GLU A 83 1.86 -6.46 -1.81
C GLU A 83 2.16 -5.85 -3.18
N LYS A 84 2.67 -4.61 -3.20
CA LYS A 84 3.14 -3.97 -4.44
C LYS A 84 4.29 -4.74 -5.09
N SER A 85 5.19 -5.31 -4.31
CA SER A 85 6.26 -6.18 -4.82
C SER A 85 5.68 -7.40 -5.52
N HIS A 86 4.75 -8.12 -4.88
CA HIS A 86 4.06 -9.29 -5.47
C HIS A 86 3.30 -8.93 -6.75
N LEU A 87 2.71 -7.74 -6.78
CA LEU A 87 2.04 -7.22 -7.97
C LEU A 87 3.02 -7.02 -9.13
N PHE A 88 4.20 -6.45 -8.89
CA PHE A 88 5.24 -6.30 -9.91
C PHE A 88 5.79 -7.63 -10.42
N GLU A 89 5.98 -8.61 -9.54
CA GLU A 89 6.37 -9.96 -9.93
C GLU A 89 5.33 -10.59 -10.87
N SER A 90 4.04 -10.40 -10.56
CA SER A 90 2.93 -10.91 -11.38
C SER A 90 2.86 -10.24 -12.75
N TYR A 91 3.11 -8.92 -12.82
CA TYR A 91 3.23 -8.22 -14.11
C TYR A 91 4.40 -8.77 -14.95
N GLY A 92 5.56 -9.00 -14.33
CA GLY A 92 6.72 -9.60 -15.00
C GLY A 92 6.39 -10.97 -15.59
N ALA A 93 5.73 -11.83 -14.81
CA ALA A 93 5.31 -13.16 -15.26
C ALA A 93 4.32 -13.10 -16.44
N LEU A 94 3.35 -12.18 -16.39
CA LEU A 94 2.39 -11.99 -17.47
C LEU A 94 3.07 -11.51 -18.76
N ILE A 95 3.98 -10.54 -18.66
CA ILE A 95 4.78 -10.05 -19.80
C ILE A 95 5.57 -11.20 -20.42
N GLN A 96 6.25 -12.00 -19.59
CA GLN A 96 7.01 -13.14 -20.07
C GLN A 96 6.12 -14.13 -20.85
N VAL A 97 4.95 -14.48 -20.32
CA VAL A 97 4.00 -15.37 -21.00
C VAL A 97 3.52 -14.79 -22.33
N LEU A 98 3.34 -13.48 -22.43
CA LEU A 98 2.96 -12.81 -23.68
C LEU A 98 4.11 -12.85 -24.71
N GLU A 99 5.34 -12.57 -24.29
CA GLU A 99 6.54 -12.61 -25.14
C GLU A 99 6.83 -14.03 -25.66
N GLU A 100 6.73 -15.05 -24.81
CA GLU A 100 6.93 -16.45 -25.22
C GLU A 100 5.88 -16.93 -26.24
N GLN A 101 4.72 -16.30 -26.30
CA GLN A 101 3.67 -16.64 -27.25
C GLN A 101 3.94 -16.05 -28.65
N LEU A 102 4.64 -14.92 -28.77
CA LEU A 102 4.86 -14.23 -30.03
C LEU A 102 5.59 -15.09 -31.08
N PRO A 103 6.72 -15.76 -30.78
CA PRO A 103 7.45 -16.58 -31.75
C PRO A 103 6.62 -17.73 -32.32
N SER A 104 5.82 -18.37 -31.46
CA SER A 104 5.00 -19.52 -31.85
C SER A 104 3.83 -19.16 -32.79
N VAL A 105 3.33 -17.92 -32.70
CA VAL A 105 2.29 -17.39 -33.60
C VAL A 105 2.90 -17.00 -34.94
N LEU A 106 4.08 -16.35 -34.92
CA LEU A 106 4.80 -15.95 -36.12
C LEU A 106 5.24 -17.15 -36.98
N ASP A 107 5.70 -18.24 -36.34
CA ASP A 107 6.09 -19.46 -37.06
C ASP A 107 4.92 -20.20 -37.69
N LYS A 108 3.74 -20.19 -37.05
CA LYS A 108 2.51 -20.74 -37.65
C LYS A 108 2.09 -19.98 -38.91
N GLN A 109 2.25 -18.67 -38.93
CA GLN A 109 1.92 -17.85 -40.11
C GLN A 109 2.89 -18.06 -41.28
N LYS A 110 4.17 -18.35 -41.00
CA LYS A 110 5.16 -18.67 -42.06
C LYS A 110 4.92 -20.03 -42.73
N LYS A 111 4.34 -21.00 -42.02
CA LYS A 111 4.02 -22.34 -42.56
C LYS A 111 2.72 -22.38 -43.37
N LEU A 112 1.90 -21.33 -43.29
CA LEU A 112 0.62 -21.18 -44.01
C LEU A 112 0.74 -20.35 -45.30
N ARG A 113 1.95 -19.85 -45.62
CA ARG A 113 2.29 -19.16 -46.87
C ARG A 113 3.23 -20.04 -47.68
#